data_AF-A0A7W9J644-F1
#
_entry.id   AF-A0A7W9J644-F1
#
_cell.length_a   1.000
_cell.length_b   1.000
_cell.length_c   1.000
_cell.angle_alpha   90.00
_cell.angle_beta   90.00
_cell.angle_gamma   90.00
#
_symmetry.space_group_name_H-M   'P 1'
#
loop_
_entity.id
_entity.type
_entity.pdbx_description
1 polymer ?
#
loop_
_entity_poly.entity_id
_entity_poly.type
_entity_poly.pdbx_seq_one_letter_code
_entity_poly.pdbx_strand_id
1 'polypeptide(L)'
;MLMQVSSATGMASGLAGGVLTAEACVVKGNCSDLAANLAIIGITSRLPGGTGQAARQFEHQAGLRTRVIHFRPNAADPKWGLTALHLEKHVFGSGSKSLRSIDPGGTTDQWFEYVQELASRPPTEIQGNGIQDIIGMFPRADGAGNFRLGIRISPNEDGSFDLVTILTKQVP
;
A
#
# COMPACT_ATOMS: atom_id res chain seq x y z
N MET A 1 49.43 16.38 33.75
CA MET A 1 47.97 16.35 33.53
C MET A 1 47.75 16.33 32.01
N LEU A 2 47.60 15.14 31.43
CA LEU A 2 47.51 14.92 29.97
C LEU A 2 46.03 14.98 29.58
N MET A 3 45.64 16.01 28.81
CA MET A 3 44.33 16.07 28.15
C MET A 3 44.41 15.27 26.86
N GLN A 4 43.66 14.17 26.78
CA GLN A 4 43.43 13.43 25.54
C GLN A 4 42.41 14.19 24.69
N VAL A 5 42.79 14.51 23.45
CA VAL A 5 41.89 14.96 22.38
C VAL A 5 41.59 13.74 21.53
N SER A 6 40.37 13.20 21.62
CA SER A 6 39.90 12.15 20.72
C SER A 6 39.24 12.76 19.50
N SER A 7 39.96 12.78 18.38
CA SER A 7 39.41 13.01 17.04
C SER A 7 38.69 11.75 16.56
N ALA A 8 37.36 11.74 16.60
CA ALA A 8 36.57 10.67 15.99
C ALA A 8 36.44 10.93 14.48
N THR A 9 37.39 10.39 13.70
CA THR A 9 37.18 10.16 12.27
C THR A 9 36.47 8.83 12.14
N GLY A 10 35.14 8.85 11.98
CA GLY A 10 34.35 7.67 11.67
C GLY A 10 33.89 7.71 10.22
N MET A 11 34.69 7.14 9.33
CA MET A 11 34.25 6.77 7.97
C MET A 11 34.09 5.24 7.92
N ALA A 12 33.06 4.82 7.17
CA ALA A 12 32.77 3.48 6.68
C ALA A 12 32.02 2.52 7.63
N SER A 13 30.72 2.33 7.40
CA SER A 13 30.24 1.28 6.48
C SER A 13 28.76 0.96 6.68
N GLY A 14 27.98 1.12 5.61
CA GLY A 14 27.02 0.11 5.20
C GLY A 14 25.67 0.03 5.91
N LEU A 15 24.80 1.01 5.67
CA LEU A 15 23.40 0.74 5.30
C LEU A 15 22.95 1.75 4.24
N ALA A 16 23.60 1.68 3.07
CA ALA A 16 22.94 2.01 1.82
C ALA A 16 21.98 0.85 1.48
N GLY A 17 21.00 0.61 2.35
CA GLY A 17 19.86 -0.26 2.08
C GLY A 17 18.82 0.62 1.43
N GLY A 18 18.87 0.70 0.10
CA GLY A 18 18.00 1.56 -0.68
C GLY A 18 16.54 1.36 -0.33
N VAL A 19 15.98 2.31 0.42
CA VAL A 19 14.61 2.76 0.18
C VAL A 19 14.69 3.44 -1.19
N LEU A 20 14.65 2.62 -2.25
CA LEU A 20 14.24 3.12 -3.55
C LEU A 20 12.85 3.70 -3.28
N THR A 21 12.75 5.03 -3.28
CA THR A 21 11.48 5.72 -3.12
C THR A 21 10.47 5.02 -4.02
N ALA A 22 9.25 4.72 -3.55
CA ALA A 22 8.28 3.97 -4.35
C ALA A 22 8.10 4.56 -5.75
N GLU A 23 8.35 5.88 -5.89
CA GLU A 23 8.50 6.62 -7.13
C GLU A 23 9.48 5.98 -8.14
N ALA A 24 10.69 5.61 -7.73
CA ALA A 24 11.69 5.00 -8.61
C ALA A 24 11.29 3.57 -9.05
N CYS A 25 10.65 2.80 -8.16
CA CYS A 25 10.16 1.45 -8.47
C CYS A 25 8.99 1.49 -9.48
N VAL A 26 8.06 2.41 -9.25
CA VAL A 26 6.84 2.59 -10.05
C VAL A 26 7.14 3.20 -11.42
N VAL A 27 8.05 4.18 -11.51
CA VAL A 27 8.41 4.85 -12.78
C VAL A 27 9.36 3.99 -13.64
N LYS A 28 10.25 3.19 -13.04
CA LYS A 28 11.24 2.38 -13.78
C LYS A 28 10.76 0.96 -14.12
N GLY A 29 9.54 0.59 -13.73
CA GLY A 29 8.92 -0.69 -14.06
C GLY A 29 9.55 -1.92 -13.38
N ASN A 30 10.38 -1.72 -12.35
CA ASN A 30 11.12 -2.79 -11.68
C ASN A 30 10.57 -3.06 -10.27
N CYS A 31 9.24 -3.15 -10.13
CA CYS A 31 8.52 -3.32 -8.86
C CYS A 31 8.75 -4.66 -8.12
N SER A 32 9.75 -5.44 -8.53
CA SER A 32 10.09 -6.73 -7.88
C SER A 32 10.52 -6.55 -6.43
N ASP A 33 11.22 -5.43 -6.11
CA ASP A 33 11.65 -5.11 -4.74
C ASP A 33 10.54 -4.51 -3.87
N LEU A 34 9.53 -3.87 -4.47
CA LEU A 34 8.34 -3.39 -3.74
C LEU A 34 7.53 -4.61 -3.27
N ALA A 35 7.27 -5.58 -4.15
CA ALA A 35 6.60 -6.84 -3.78
C ALA A 35 7.37 -7.66 -2.74
N ALA A 36 8.71 -7.68 -2.82
CA ALA A 36 9.56 -8.39 -1.86
C ALA A 36 9.56 -7.74 -0.47
N ASN A 37 9.62 -6.40 -0.37
CA ASN A 37 9.52 -5.72 0.93
C ASN A 37 8.10 -5.80 1.54
N LEU A 38 7.06 -5.82 0.71
CA LEU A 38 5.67 -5.98 1.16
C LEU A 38 5.38 -7.36 1.77
N ALA A 39 6.06 -8.41 1.33
CA ALA A 39 5.94 -9.74 1.92
C ALA A 39 6.65 -9.88 3.28
N ILE A 40 7.59 -8.99 3.60
CA ILE A 40 8.40 -9.05 4.83
C ILE A 40 7.74 -8.32 6.02
N ILE A 41 6.85 -7.35 5.77
CA ILE A 41 6.08 -6.64 6.82
C ILE A 41 4.87 -7.50 7.29
N GLY A 42 5.05 -8.81 7.36
CA GLY A 42 4.24 -9.68 8.21
C GLY A 42 4.71 -9.46 9.65
N ILE A 43 4.21 -8.39 10.29
CA ILE A 43 4.56 -8.02 11.66
C ILE A 43 4.35 -9.22 12.58
N THR A 44 5.47 -9.81 13.01
CA THR A 44 5.53 -10.77 14.10
C THR A 44 5.25 -10.01 15.40
N SER A 45 3.98 -9.79 15.72
CA SER A 45 3.57 -9.28 17.03
C SER A 45 3.79 -10.40 18.06
N ARG A 46 5.04 -10.56 18.51
CA ARG A 46 5.37 -11.32 19.72
C ARG A 46 4.96 -10.47 20.92
N LEU A 47 3.96 -10.90 21.67
CA LEU A 47 3.82 -10.57 23.09
C LEU A 47 3.58 -11.85 23.90
N PRO A 48 4.19 -11.99 25.11
CA PRO A 48 4.21 -13.22 25.87
C PRO A 48 3.02 -13.32 26.85
N GLY A 49 2.52 -14.55 27.04
CA GLY A 49 2.00 -15.10 28.30
C GLY A 49 0.83 -14.38 29.00
N GLY A 50 -0.37 -14.97 28.92
CA GLY A 50 -1.49 -14.65 29.80
C GLY A 50 -2.62 -15.66 29.65
N THR A 51 -2.74 -16.57 30.61
CA THR A 51 -3.76 -17.62 30.71
C THR A 51 -5.17 -17.07 30.94
N GLY A 52 -6.17 -17.70 30.32
CA GLY A 52 -7.49 -17.88 30.94
C GLY A 52 -8.64 -17.00 30.43
N GLN A 53 -9.39 -17.53 29.46
CA GLN A 53 -10.85 -17.46 29.37
C GLN A 53 -11.54 -16.10 29.55
N ALA A 54 -11.61 -15.33 28.46
CA ALA A 54 -12.75 -14.46 28.17
C ALA A 54 -13.53 -15.09 27.02
N ALA A 55 -14.78 -15.42 27.31
CA ALA A 55 -15.66 -16.24 26.49
C ALA A 55 -16.07 -15.58 25.17
N ARG A 56 -16.04 -16.38 24.11
CA ARG A 56 -17.06 -16.49 23.06
C ARG A 56 -17.58 -15.18 22.43
N GLN A 57 -16.71 -14.50 21.68
CA GLN A 57 -17.15 -13.60 20.59
C GLN A 57 -16.09 -13.31 19.52
N PHE A 58 -15.08 -14.16 19.37
CA PHE A 58 -13.95 -13.94 18.44
C PHE A 58 -13.70 -15.09 17.45
N GLU A 59 -14.69 -15.94 17.16
CA GLU A 59 -14.60 -16.93 16.06
C GLU A 59 -15.05 -16.35 14.70
N HIS A 60 -14.82 -15.05 14.48
CA HIS A 60 -14.86 -14.41 13.16
C HIS A 60 -13.78 -13.33 12.97
N GLN A 61 -12.60 -13.54 13.55
CA GLN A 61 -11.37 -13.06 12.92
C GLN A 61 -10.83 -14.25 12.13
N ALA A 62 -11.38 -14.56 10.95
CA ALA A 62 -10.94 -13.89 9.72
C ALA A 62 -9.46 -13.54 9.84
N GLY A 63 -8.61 -14.58 9.91
CA GLY A 63 -7.17 -14.41 9.82
C GLY A 63 -6.88 -13.47 8.65
N LEU A 64 -6.08 -12.45 8.92
CA LEU A 64 -5.63 -11.41 7.99
C LEU A 64 -5.12 -12.05 6.68
N ARG A 65 -6.02 -12.41 5.77
CA ARG A 65 -5.68 -12.82 4.43
C ARG A 65 -5.54 -11.55 3.63
N THR A 66 -4.39 -10.90 3.78
CA THR A 66 -3.95 -9.90 2.81
C THR A 66 -4.02 -10.57 1.45
N ARG A 67 -4.86 -10.04 0.56
CA ARG A 67 -5.01 -10.59 -0.79
C ARG A 67 -3.66 -10.50 -1.49
N VAL A 68 -3.30 -11.57 -2.20
CA VAL A 68 -2.17 -11.50 -3.14
C VAL A 68 -2.68 -10.75 -4.37
N ILE A 69 -2.20 -9.52 -4.57
CA ILE A 69 -2.62 -8.66 -5.68
C ILE A 69 -1.46 -8.46 -6.65
N HIS A 70 -1.68 -8.75 -7.92
CA HIS A 70 -0.77 -8.38 -8.99
C HIS A 70 -1.05 -6.94 -9.43
N PHE A 71 -0.07 -6.06 -9.19
CA PHE A 71 -0.17 -4.65 -9.56
C PHE A 71 0.29 -4.35 -10.99
N ARG A 72 0.94 -5.33 -11.65
CA ARG A 72 1.43 -5.17 -13.02
C ARG A 72 0.27 -5.26 -14.03
N PRO A 73 0.41 -4.65 -15.22
CA PRO A 73 -0.56 -4.84 -16.28
C PRO A 73 -0.75 -6.33 -16.58
N ASN A 74 -2.00 -6.75 -16.60
CA ASN A 74 -2.37 -8.12 -16.91
C ASN A 74 -2.17 -8.37 -18.42
N ALA A 75 -1.65 -9.55 -18.79
CA ALA A 75 -1.39 -9.88 -20.20
C ALA A 75 -2.67 -10.06 -21.04
N ALA A 76 -3.77 -10.49 -20.42
CA ALA A 76 -5.09 -10.62 -21.03
C ALA A 76 -5.85 -9.29 -21.14
N ASP A 77 -5.69 -8.37 -20.17
CA ASP A 77 -6.16 -6.98 -20.28
C ASP A 77 -5.04 -5.98 -19.92
N PRO A 78 -4.29 -5.46 -20.93
CA PRO A 78 -3.16 -4.57 -20.71
C PRO A 78 -3.57 -3.19 -20.18
N LYS A 79 -4.88 -2.91 -20.11
CA LYS A 79 -5.39 -1.68 -19.49
C LYS A 79 -5.43 -1.79 -17.98
N TRP A 80 -5.37 -2.99 -17.42
CA TRP A 80 -5.39 -3.20 -15.97
C TRP A 80 -4.04 -2.89 -15.34
N GLY A 81 -4.00 -2.82 -14.01
CA GLY A 81 -2.79 -2.60 -13.23
C GLY A 81 -2.33 -1.14 -13.17
N LEU A 82 -1.14 -0.95 -12.61
CA LEU A 82 -0.48 0.36 -12.50
C LEU A 82 0.24 0.74 -13.79
N THR A 83 -0.52 0.93 -14.86
CA THR A 83 0.00 1.51 -16.10
C THR A 83 0.42 2.96 -15.88
N ALA A 84 1.31 3.49 -16.72
CA ALA A 84 1.69 4.90 -16.68
C ALA A 84 0.46 5.83 -16.74
N LEU A 85 -0.55 5.48 -17.55
CA LEU A 85 -1.81 6.22 -17.64
C LEU A 85 -2.60 6.20 -16.32
N HIS A 86 -2.66 5.07 -15.63
CA HIS A 86 -3.33 4.98 -14.34
C HIS A 86 -2.59 5.77 -13.25
N LEU A 87 -1.27 5.68 -13.23
CA LEU A 87 -0.44 6.41 -12.28
C LEU A 87 -0.55 7.92 -12.49
N GLU A 88 -0.51 8.38 -13.74
CA GLU A 88 -0.73 9.80 -14.06
C GLU A 88 -2.14 10.24 -13.62
N LYS A 89 -3.17 9.45 -13.93
CA LYS A 89 -4.55 9.80 -13.62
C LYS A 89 -4.86 9.82 -12.12
N HIS A 90 -4.34 8.85 -11.36
CA HIS A 90 -4.76 8.60 -9.98
C HIS A 90 -3.72 9.01 -8.94
N VAL A 91 -2.44 9.06 -9.27
CA VAL A 91 -1.36 9.27 -8.29
C VAL A 91 -0.64 10.60 -8.56
N PHE A 92 0.05 10.72 -9.69
CA PHE A 92 1.07 11.75 -9.92
C PHE A 92 0.60 12.99 -10.70
N GLY A 93 -0.48 12.87 -11.47
CA GLY A 93 -0.92 13.93 -12.36
C GLY A 93 -1.52 15.13 -11.62
N SER A 94 -1.96 16.12 -12.41
CA SER A 94 -2.53 17.38 -11.92
C SER A 94 -4.06 17.42 -11.97
N GLY A 95 -4.70 16.32 -12.35
CA GLY A 95 -6.17 16.24 -12.42
C GLY A 95 -6.79 16.32 -11.02
N SER A 96 -8.00 16.87 -10.91
CA SER A 96 -8.73 17.00 -9.63
C SER A 96 -8.97 15.69 -8.87
N LYS A 97 -8.84 14.55 -9.56
CA LYS A 97 -8.95 13.20 -8.98
C LYS A 97 -7.61 12.53 -8.68
N SER A 98 -6.48 13.18 -8.98
CA SER A 98 -5.16 12.66 -8.60
C SER A 98 -4.96 12.77 -7.09
N LEU A 99 -4.26 11.81 -6.49
CA LEU A 99 -3.91 11.86 -5.08
C LEU A 99 -3.07 13.09 -4.75
N ARG A 100 -2.15 13.47 -5.63
CA ARG A 100 -1.38 14.72 -5.50
C ARG A 100 -2.25 15.98 -5.39
N SER A 101 -3.43 16.00 -6.02
CA SER A 101 -4.37 17.13 -5.90
C SER A 101 -5.33 16.99 -4.73
N ILE A 102 -5.68 15.76 -4.35
CA ILE A 102 -6.61 15.47 -3.24
C ILE A 102 -5.92 15.61 -1.88
N ASP A 103 -4.67 15.19 -1.79
CA ASP A 103 -3.86 15.13 -0.59
C ASP A 103 -2.46 15.69 -0.90
N PRO A 104 -2.31 17.01 -1.04
CA PRO A 104 -1.08 17.63 -1.53
C PRO A 104 0.11 17.48 -0.57
N GLY A 105 -0.14 17.22 0.71
CA GLY A 105 0.90 16.90 1.69
C GLY A 105 1.28 15.41 1.74
N GLY A 106 0.51 14.56 1.06
CA GLY A 106 0.70 13.12 1.07
C GLY A 106 1.91 12.68 0.25
N THR A 107 2.45 11.51 0.60
CA THR A 107 3.55 10.89 -0.13
C THR A 107 3.08 9.62 -0.84
N THR A 108 3.82 9.23 -1.88
CA THR A 108 3.57 7.96 -2.58
C THR A 108 3.57 6.79 -1.60
N ASP A 109 4.52 6.73 -0.67
CA ASP A 109 4.61 5.64 0.31
C ASP A 109 3.34 5.56 1.17
N GLN A 110 2.88 6.69 1.70
CA GLN A 110 1.66 6.78 2.49
C GLN A 110 0.42 6.31 1.70
N TRP A 111 0.29 6.73 0.44
CA TRP A 111 -0.84 6.30 -0.38
C TRP A 111 -0.80 4.80 -0.69
N PHE A 112 0.39 4.23 -0.86
CA PHE A 112 0.54 2.79 -1.06
C PHE A 112 0.34 1.99 0.23
N GLU A 113 0.61 2.55 1.42
CA GLU A 113 0.17 1.97 2.69
C GLU A 113 -1.36 1.88 2.76
N TYR A 114 -2.08 2.94 2.34
CA TYR A 114 -3.54 2.90 2.27
C TYR A 114 -4.06 1.86 1.27
N VAL A 115 -3.39 1.70 0.12
CA VAL A 115 -3.72 0.63 -0.84
C VAL A 115 -3.56 -0.76 -0.23
N GLN A 116 -2.49 -1.00 0.54
CA GLN A 116 -2.30 -2.27 1.26
C GLN A 116 -3.37 -2.48 2.33
N GLU A 117 -3.72 -1.42 3.06
CA GLU A 117 -4.79 -1.50 4.04
C GLU A 117 -6.10 -1.90 3.36
N LEU A 118 -6.44 -1.30 2.22
CA LEU A 118 -7.60 -1.69 1.42
C LEU A 118 -7.54 -3.15 0.98
N ALA A 119 -6.37 -3.64 0.56
CA ALA A 119 -6.19 -5.04 0.15
C ALA A 119 -6.51 -6.05 1.28
N SER A 120 -6.48 -5.62 2.54
CA SER A 120 -6.84 -6.44 3.71
C SER A 120 -8.34 -6.38 4.08
N ARG A 121 -9.10 -5.41 3.55
CA ARG A 121 -10.50 -5.17 3.91
C ARG A 121 -11.48 -6.02 3.08
N PRO A 122 -12.69 -6.33 3.59
CA PRO A 122 -13.73 -6.95 2.77
C PRO A 122 -14.15 -6.02 1.60
N PRO A 123 -14.66 -6.58 0.49
CA PRO A 123 -15.19 -5.78 -0.61
C PRO A 123 -16.31 -4.86 -0.13
N THR A 124 -16.28 -3.60 -0.57
CA THR A 124 -17.39 -2.67 -0.39
C THR A 124 -18.50 -2.92 -1.42
N GLU A 125 -18.12 -3.40 -2.60
CA GLU A 125 -19.04 -3.77 -3.68
C GLU A 125 -18.45 -4.95 -4.46
N ILE A 126 -19.33 -5.86 -4.90
CA ILE A 126 -18.99 -6.95 -5.81
C ILE A 126 -19.87 -6.77 -7.05
N GLN A 127 -19.25 -6.55 -8.20
CA GLN A 127 -19.94 -6.38 -9.47
C GLN A 127 -20.39 -7.73 -10.04
N GLY A 128 -21.33 -7.71 -10.99
CA GLY A 128 -21.92 -8.93 -11.56
C GLY A 128 -20.94 -9.88 -12.26
N ASN A 129 -19.74 -9.40 -12.61
CA ASN A 129 -18.65 -10.20 -13.19
C ASN A 129 -17.59 -10.65 -12.16
N GLY A 130 -17.86 -10.49 -10.86
CA GLY A 130 -16.94 -10.88 -9.80
C GLY A 130 -15.85 -9.85 -9.46
N ILE A 131 -15.76 -8.74 -10.20
CA ILE A 131 -14.85 -7.63 -9.86
C ILE A 131 -15.26 -7.03 -8.52
N GLN A 132 -14.27 -6.75 -7.67
CA GLN A 132 -14.45 -6.24 -6.32
C GLN A 132 -13.93 -4.82 -6.22
N ASP A 133 -14.76 -3.93 -5.69
CA ASP A 133 -14.35 -2.60 -5.27
C ASP A 133 -14.17 -2.58 -3.75
N ILE A 134 -13.02 -2.13 -3.28
CA ILE A 134 -12.73 -1.95 -1.86
C ILE A 134 -12.41 -0.47 -1.65
N ILE A 135 -13.29 0.24 -0.94
CA ILE A 135 -13.19 1.69 -0.74
C ILE A 135 -13.02 1.99 0.76
N GLY A 136 -12.16 2.97 1.06
CA GLY A 136 -11.89 3.45 2.40
C GLY A 136 -11.83 4.97 2.48
N MET A 137 -11.97 5.47 3.71
CA MET A 137 -11.70 6.85 4.06
C MET A 137 -10.32 6.92 4.71
N PHE A 138 -9.50 7.89 4.31
CA PHE A 138 -8.16 8.09 4.84
C PHE A 138 -7.94 9.57 5.19
N PRO A 139 -7.18 9.87 6.25
CA PRO A 139 -6.86 11.25 6.60
C PRO A 139 -5.93 11.85 5.55
N ARG A 140 -6.13 13.13 5.24
CA ARG A 140 -5.17 13.91 4.46
C ARG A 140 -3.96 14.23 5.32
N ALA A 141 -2.78 14.24 4.71
CA ALA A 141 -1.52 14.51 5.38
C ALA A 141 -1.42 15.94 5.93
N ASP A 142 -2.11 16.89 5.29
CA ASP A 142 -2.18 18.29 5.74
C ASP A 142 -3.17 18.51 6.91
N GLY A 143 -3.89 17.46 7.34
CA GLY A 143 -4.90 17.55 8.38
C GLY A 143 -6.22 18.20 7.95
N ALA A 144 -6.41 18.52 6.67
CA ALA A 144 -7.61 19.19 6.14
C ALA A 144 -8.86 18.28 6.04
N GLY A 145 -8.86 17.16 6.77
CA GLY A 145 -9.96 16.20 6.81
C GLY A 145 -9.57 14.85 6.19
N ASN A 146 -10.53 14.23 5.50
CA ASN A 146 -10.36 12.89 4.93
C ASN A 146 -10.60 12.90 3.40
N PHE A 147 -10.17 11.86 2.73
CA PHE A 147 -10.49 11.59 1.32
C PHE A 147 -10.86 10.12 1.11
N ARG A 148 -11.47 9.81 -0.04
CA ARG A 148 -11.77 8.43 -0.43
C ARG A 148 -10.72 7.90 -1.38
N LEU A 149 -10.16 6.76 -1.01
CA LEU A 149 -9.31 5.92 -1.84
C LEU A 149 -9.94 4.54 -1.92
N GLY A 150 -9.83 3.90 -3.07
CA GLY A 150 -10.24 2.53 -3.27
C GLY A 150 -9.34 1.81 -4.26
N ILE A 151 -9.49 0.50 -4.28
CA ILE A 151 -8.92 -0.37 -5.30
C ILE A 151 -10.03 -1.17 -5.96
N ARG A 152 -9.92 -1.35 -7.27
CA ARG A 152 -10.74 -2.29 -8.03
C ARG A 152 -9.88 -3.49 -8.39
N ILE A 153 -10.31 -4.68 -8.00
CA ILE A 153 -9.55 -5.92 -8.21
C ILE A 153 -10.42 -6.99 -8.87
N SER A 154 -9.81 -7.82 -9.70
CA SER A 154 -10.46 -8.96 -10.33
C SER A 154 -9.89 -10.25 -9.74
N PRO A 155 -10.73 -11.24 -9.36
CA PRO A 155 -10.24 -12.53 -8.90
C PRO A 155 -9.66 -13.34 -10.06
N ASN A 156 -8.61 -14.10 -9.76
CA ASN A 156 -8.02 -15.11 -10.64
C ASN A 156 -8.40 -16.53 -10.18
N GLU A 157 -8.25 -17.52 -11.06
CA GLU A 157 -8.57 -18.92 -10.77
C GLU A 157 -7.69 -19.53 -9.66
N ASP A 158 -6.47 -19.01 -9.48
CA ASP A 158 -5.52 -19.44 -8.44
C ASP A 158 -5.81 -18.83 -7.05
N GLY A 159 -6.86 -18.02 -6.93
CA GLY A 159 -7.22 -17.31 -5.70
C GLY A 159 -6.42 -16.03 -5.44
N SER A 160 -5.52 -15.64 -6.35
CA SER A 160 -4.94 -14.30 -6.39
C SER A 160 -5.91 -13.29 -7.00
N PHE A 161 -5.49 -12.03 -7.05
CA PHE A 161 -6.25 -10.96 -7.66
C PHE A 161 -5.35 -10.12 -8.56
N ASP A 162 -5.92 -9.58 -9.63
CA ASP A 162 -5.25 -8.54 -10.42
C ASP A 162 -5.83 -7.18 -10.06
N LEU A 163 -4.95 -6.18 -9.92
CA LEU A 163 -5.40 -4.81 -9.82
C LEU A 163 -5.98 -4.40 -11.17
N VAL A 164 -7.23 -3.97 -11.20
CA VAL A 164 -7.84 -3.35 -12.37
C VAL A 164 -7.45 -1.86 -12.40
N THR A 165 -7.71 -1.12 -11.31
CA THR A 165 -7.38 0.30 -11.21
C THR A 165 -7.45 0.81 -9.76
N ILE A 166 -6.89 2.00 -9.52
CA ILE A 166 -7.09 2.75 -8.28
C ILE A 166 -8.33 3.64 -8.43
N LEU A 167 -9.14 3.72 -7.38
CA LEU A 167 -10.32 4.55 -7.32
C LEU A 167 -10.04 5.75 -6.41
N THR A 168 -10.10 6.96 -6.95
CA THR A 168 -9.90 8.18 -6.18
C THR A 168 -11.13 9.07 -6.26
N LYS A 169 -11.59 9.56 -5.12
CA LYS A 169 -12.74 10.47 -5.06
C LYS A 169 -12.55 11.51 -3.96
N GLN A 170 -12.72 12.78 -4.33
CA GLN A 170 -12.89 13.84 -3.36
C GLN A 170 -14.20 13.63 -2.59
N VAL A 171 -14.13 13.69 -1.27
CA VAL A 171 -15.33 13.83 -0.44
C VAL A 171 -15.57 15.34 -0.30
N PRO A 172 -16.77 15.84 -0.68
CA PRO A 172 -17.13 17.25 -0.50
C PRO A 172 -17.05 17.68 0.97
#